data_AF-C2M946-F1
#
_entry.id   AF-C2M946-F1
#
_cell.length_a   1.000
_cell.length_b   1.000
_cell.length_c   1.000
_cell.angle_alpha   90.00
_cell.angle_beta   90.00
_cell.angle_gamma   90.00
#
_symmetry.space_group_name_H-M   'P 1'
#
loop_
_entity.id
_entity.type
_entity.pdbx_description
1 polymer ?
#
loop_
_entity_poly.entity_id
_entity_poly.type
_entity_poly.pdbx_seq_one_letter_code
_entity_poly.pdbx_strand_id
1 'polypeptide(L)'
;MKKLLVGALALLALTACNKDNKGECLQQEAMQFGSNIPALNLRMAGNAFEANDAIGISMTGDATATNVEYKTTAGGATATFAPAATGLTFAEGQTVNFVSYYPYSASATTNLAIDLTNDQTDVLYSNNLTGIKTAKAANGANHVLQFTHKLALVSFTMTGLPAGTTITLAQLEGIVTTSSMKIADGTLTNGTAKATQKLQLAAGTFAPTIVIPATNANAKLVIKLSDGKSYSYTFASLALQSGKNHKFNVTLASGAITVDQVNGQITDWDVVDGGNVTVVPDNTGGVTPPPTPQPQPGNAELLFPGADFEDFAAFKGTLNKFGLKNYATEAAGAGRNGSKALHIKGTPKDNDYVFTATNKEGKDFNGKTKITFYIKGTVTGKSLSFNLYPEDKTAPDLFVTKKGEKYYTYNLGVVNDAEANLSVAKNNQYNGSITATDWVKVTLDITGRSIAKSGNLIAFKVGKGVAWDLYIDDITIE
;
A
#
# COMPACT_ATOMS: atom_id res chain seq x y z
N MET A 1 -68.81 46.20 32.99
CA MET A 1 -67.83 45.96 34.09
C MET A 1 -67.58 44.46 34.21
N LYS A 2 -66.31 44.10 34.43
CA LYS A 2 -65.75 42.77 34.81
C LYS A 2 -65.42 41.77 33.68
N LYS A 3 -64.30 41.09 33.93
CA LYS A 3 -63.30 40.43 33.07
C LYS A 3 -63.55 38.90 32.94
N LEU A 4 -62.65 38.23 32.18
CA LEU A 4 -62.29 36.79 32.15
C LEU A 4 -63.23 35.90 31.30
N LEU A 5 -62.81 34.88 30.52
CA LEU A 5 -61.51 34.27 30.17
C LEU A 5 -61.72 33.35 28.92
N VAL A 6 -60.70 33.27 28.05
CA VAL A 6 -60.16 32.17 27.20
C VAL A 6 -61.01 30.90 26.93
N GLY A 7 -61.00 30.44 25.66
CA GLY A 7 -61.08 29.00 25.32
C GLY A 7 -61.46 28.67 23.88
N ALA A 8 -60.54 28.79 22.91
CA ALA A 8 -60.72 28.23 21.56
C ALA A 8 -60.39 26.72 21.57
N LEU A 9 -61.38 25.92 21.20
CA LEU A 9 -61.32 24.46 21.16
C LEU A 9 -60.56 24.01 19.89
N ALA A 10 -59.29 23.64 20.05
CA ALA A 10 -58.50 23.01 18.98
C ALA A 10 -58.87 21.53 18.84
N LEU A 11 -59.16 21.09 17.61
CA LEU A 11 -59.25 19.67 17.26
C LEU A 11 -57.86 19.03 17.45
N LEU A 12 -57.68 18.29 18.54
CA LEU A 12 -56.56 17.37 18.70
C LEU A 12 -56.82 16.13 17.84
N ALA A 13 -56.01 15.95 16.80
CA ALA A 13 -55.77 14.62 16.25
C ALA A 13 -55.04 13.80 17.33
N LEU A 14 -55.74 12.78 17.83
CA LEU A 14 -55.24 11.88 18.85
C LEU A 14 -54.03 11.10 18.33
N THR A 15 -52.86 11.43 18.88
CA THR A 15 -51.71 10.52 18.92
C THR A 15 -52.05 9.37 19.86
N ALA A 16 -52.32 8.20 19.29
CA ALA A 16 -52.38 6.96 20.07
C ALA A 16 -50.95 6.52 20.41
N CYS A 17 -50.39 7.07 21.49
CA CYS A 17 -49.34 6.40 22.25
C CYS A 17 -49.99 5.30 23.08
N ASN A 18 -49.91 4.04 22.62
CA ASN A 18 -50.11 2.91 23.52
C ASN A 18 -48.95 2.89 24.53
N LYS A 19 -49.29 3.10 25.79
CA LYS A 19 -48.43 2.87 26.95
C LYS A 19 -48.31 1.36 27.14
N ASP A 20 -47.41 0.73 26.41
CA ASP A 20 -46.75 -0.54 26.72
C ASP A 20 -45.68 -0.80 25.65
N ASN A 21 -44.61 0.00 25.70
CA ASN A 21 -43.27 -0.31 25.22
C ASN A 21 -42.42 0.94 25.48
N LYS A 22 -41.58 0.89 26.50
CA LYS A 22 -40.46 1.83 26.64
C LYS A 22 -39.40 1.46 25.59
N GLY A 23 -39.67 1.76 24.33
CA GLY A 23 -38.65 1.86 23.29
C GLY A 23 -38.33 3.33 23.12
N GLU A 24 -37.11 3.75 23.44
CA GLU A 24 -36.62 5.06 23.03
C GLU A 24 -36.85 5.20 21.52
N CYS A 25 -37.34 6.36 21.06
CA CYS A 25 -37.33 6.67 19.63
C CYS A 25 -35.85 6.84 19.26
N LEU A 26 -35.18 5.73 18.91
CA LEU A 26 -33.77 5.70 18.56
C LEU A 26 -33.56 6.65 17.38
N GLN A 27 -32.94 7.80 17.64
CA GLN A 27 -32.50 8.66 16.55
C GLN A 27 -31.50 7.86 15.73
N GLN A 28 -31.75 7.75 14.43
CA GLN A 28 -30.86 7.04 13.55
C GLN A 28 -29.53 7.80 13.46
N GLU A 29 -28.47 7.20 14.00
CA GLU A 29 -27.13 7.79 13.94
C GLU A 29 -26.67 7.94 12.49
N ALA A 30 -26.06 9.08 12.18
CA ALA A 30 -25.44 9.30 10.88
C ALA A 30 -24.31 8.30 10.63
N MET A 31 -24.22 7.77 9.41
CA MET A 31 -23.12 6.90 9.04
C MET A 31 -21.79 7.63 9.16
N GLN A 32 -20.80 6.87 9.62
CA GLN A 32 -19.38 7.21 9.55
C GLN A 32 -18.69 6.17 8.69
N PHE A 33 -17.60 6.58 8.05
CA PHE A 33 -16.84 5.71 7.15
C PHE A 33 -15.42 5.57 7.66
N GLY A 34 -14.92 4.33 7.65
CA GLY A 34 -13.50 4.10 7.74
C GLY A 34 -12.86 4.31 6.38
N SER A 35 -11.58 4.61 6.36
CA SER A 35 -10.72 4.42 5.21
C SER A 35 -9.45 3.77 5.68
N ASN A 36 -9.06 2.71 5.00
CA ASN A 36 -7.71 2.19 5.01
C ASN A 36 -7.04 2.66 3.72
N ILE A 37 -6.19 3.68 3.81
CA ILE A 37 -5.09 3.74 2.85
C ILE A 37 -4.05 2.80 3.49
N PRO A 38 -3.74 1.62 2.91
CA PRO A 38 -2.71 0.76 3.49
C PRO A 38 -1.47 1.60 3.76
N ALA A 39 -0.79 1.31 4.86
CA ALA A 39 0.34 2.07 5.38
C ALA A 39 1.55 2.05 4.41
N LEU A 40 1.43 2.66 3.25
CA LEU A 40 2.45 2.78 2.23
C LEU A 40 2.28 4.10 1.48
N ASN A 41 3.44 4.65 1.16
CA ASN A 41 3.69 5.94 0.52
C ASN A 41 2.67 6.28 -0.55
N LEU A 42 2.12 7.51 -0.50
CA LEU A 42 1.85 8.40 -1.65
C LEU A 42 0.82 9.50 -1.29
N ARG A 43 1.22 10.43 -0.41
CA ARG A 43 1.19 11.84 -0.80
C ARG A 43 2.62 12.26 -1.06
N MET A 44 2.79 13.30 -1.84
CA MET A 44 4.06 14.02 -1.99
C MET A 44 4.47 14.50 -0.58
N ALA A 45 5.19 13.64 0.16
CA ALA A 45 5.43 13.66 1.61
C ALA A 45 4.18 13.54 2.53
N GLY A 46 3.74 12.30 2.85
CA GLY A 46 2.79 12.02 3.94
C GLY A 46 1.89 10.81 3.65
N ASN A 47 1.97 9.74 4.44
CA ASN A 47 1.30 8.46 4.16
C ASN A 47 -0.03 8.32 4.92
N ALA A 48 -0.85 9.37 4.90
CA ALA A 48 -2.06 9.42 5.70
C ALA A 48 -3.04 10.45 5.14
N PHE A 49 -4.32 10.27 5.42
CA PHE A 49 -5.18 11.44 5.52
C PHE A 49 -4.73 12.26 6.73
N GLU A 50 -4.65 13.57 6.56
CA GLU A 50 -4.36 14.54 7.61
C GLU A 50 -5.66 14.96 8.29
N ALA A 51 -5.55 15.62 9.44
CA ALA A 51 -6.72 16.20 10.09
C ALA A 51 -7.39 17.23 9.16
N ASN A 52 -8.72 17.19 9.07
CA ASN A 52 -9.57 18.02 8.20
C ASN A 52 -9.50 17.73 6.69
N ASP A 53 -8.83 16.66 6.27
CA ASP A 53 -9.06 16.17 4.91
C ASP A 53 -10.53 15.84 4.70
N ALA A 54 -11.04 16.27 3.55
CA ALA A 54 -12.44 16.16 3.21
C ALA A 54 -12.64 15.28 1.98
N ILE A 55 -13.64 14.40 2.04
CA ILE A 55 -14.13 13.57 0.93
C ILE A 55 -15.59 13.88 0.63
N GLY A 56 -15.98 13.69 -0.63
CA GLY A 56 -17.37 13.75 -1.05
C GLY A 56 -17.96 12.35 -1.18
N ILE A 57 -19.02 12.05 -0.44
CA ILE A 57 -19.70 10.74 -0.50
C ILE A 57 -21.07 10.91 -1.16
N SER A 58 -21.36 10.05 -2.14
CA SER A 58 -22.69 9.95 -2.76
C SER A 58 -23.31 8.58 -2.47
N MET A 59 -24.60 8.58 -2.15
CA MET A 59 -25.40 7.40 -1.83
C MET A 59 -26.42 7.17 -2.93
N THR A 60 -26.60 5.91 -3.35
CA THR A 60 -27.59 5.48 -4.34
C THR A 60 -28.32 4.22 -3.87
N GLY A 61 -29.43 3.85 -4.51
CA GLY A 61 -30.26 2.71 -4.13
C GLY A 61 -31.63 3.18 -3.64
N ASP A 62 -32.13 2.57 -2.55
CA ASP A 62 -33.44 2.93 -1.97
C ASP A 62 -33.45 4.33 -1.30
N ALA A 63 -32.26 4.87 -1.02
CA ALA A 63 -32.06 6.25 -0.59
C ALA A 63 -30.94 6.88 -1.42
N THR A 64 -31.03 8.20 -1.62
CA THR A 64 -30.10 8.94 -2.47
C THR A 64 -29.55 10.18 -1.79
N ALA A 65 -28.27 10.43 -1.95
CA ALA A 65 -27.62 11.68 -1.58
C ALA A 65 -26.44 11.93 -2.51
N THR A 66 -26.10 13.20 -2.75
CA THR A 66 -25.02 13.56 -3.67
C THR A 66 -24.01 14.45 -2.96
N ASN A 67 -22.74 14.09 -3.08
CA ASN A 67 -21.59 14.89 -2.66
C ASN A 67 -21.69 15.42 -1.21
N VAL A 68 -22.06 14.56 -0.27
CA VAL A 68 -22.10 14.93 1.16
C VAL A 68 -20.67 14.97 1.68
N GLU A 69 -20.31 16.10 2.32
CA GLU A 69 -18.98 16.34 2.85
C GLU A 69 -18.74 15.54 4.13
N TYR A 70 -17.64 14.79 4.13
CA TYR A 70 -17.15 14.02 5.26
C TYR A 70 -15.69 14.39 5.54
N LYS A 71 -15.33 14.54 6.82
CA LYS A 71 -13.99 14.98 7.25
C LYS A 71 -13.34 14.01 8.20
N THR A 72 -12.02 13.96 8.14
CA THR A 72 -11.19 13.33 9.17
C THR A 72 -11.04 14.26 10.38
N THR A 73 -11.23 13.71 11.58
CA THR A 73 -11.03 14.47 12.84
C THR A 73 -9.57 14.43 13.31
N ALA A 74 -8.87 13.32 13.04
CA ALA A 74 -7.46 13.13 13.32
C ALA A 74 -6.77 12.48 12.11
N GLY A 75 -5.52 12.85 11.86
CA GLY A 75 -4.72 12.25 10.79
C GLY A 75 -4.15 10.88 11.17
N GLY A 76 -3.88 10.03 10.17
CA GLY A 76 -3.29 8.71 10.38
C GLY A 76 -3.48 7.73 9.21
N ALA A 77 -2.79 6.58 9.29
CA ALA A 77 -2.88 5.51 8.30
C ALA A 77 -4.29 4.86 8.23
N THR A 78 -5.04 4.93 9.33
CA THR A 78 -6.47 4.64 9.38
C THR A 78 -7.21 5.94 9.66
N ALA A 79 -8.08 6.34 8.73
CA ALA A 79 -8.88 7.54 8.86
C ALA A 79 -10.33 7.18 9.14
N THR A 80 -10.95 7.87 10.10
CA THR A 80 -12.40 7.87 10.25
C THR A 80 -12.95 9.17 9.72
N PHE A 81 -13.89 9.04 8.80
CA PHE A 81 -14.62 10.13 8.19
C PHE A 81 -15.98 10.29 8.86
N ALA A 82 -16.18 11.45 9.47
CA ALA A 82 -17.44 11.88 10.06
C ALA A 82 -18.09 12.97 9.20
N PRO A 83 -19.43 13.07 9.17
CA PRO A 83 -20.10 14.10 8.39
C PRO A 83 -19.72 15.49 8.90
N ALA A 84 -19.44 16.42 7.98
CA ALA A 84 -19.12 17.80 8.35
C ALA A 84 -20.35 18.58 8.86
N ALA A 85 -21.55 18.16 8.45
CA ALA A 85 -22.84 18.72 8.86
C ALA A 85 -23.87 17.59 9.06
N THR A 86 -24.96 17.58 8.28
CA THR A 86 -25.91 16.46 8.30
C THR A 86 -25.31 15.28 7.54
N GLY A 87 -25.16 14.14 8.22
CA GLY A 87 -24.63 12.93 7.61
C GLY A 87 -25.69 12.08 6.92
N LEU A 88 -25.19 11.04 6.25
CA LEU A 88 -26.01 10.08 5.52
C LEU A 88 -26.74 9.13 6.48
N THR A 89 -28.04 8.93 6.25
CA THR A 89 -28.90 7.96 6.95
C THR A 89 -29.81 7.26 5.94
N PHE A 90 -30.27 6.05 6.27
CA PHE A 90 -31.23 5.29 5.47
C PHE A 90 -32.01 4.32 6.37
N ALA A 91 -33.31 4.13 6.12
CA ALA A 91 -34.21 3.37 7.00
C ALA A 91 -33.91 1.87 7.04
N GLU A 92 -34.35 1.19 8.10
CA GLU A 92 -34.27 -0.27 8.19
C GLU A 92 -35.00 -0.93 7.00
N GLY A 93 -34.37 -1.95 6.42
CA GLY A 93 -34.87 -2.65 5.23
C GLY A 93 -34.46 -2.03 3.89
N GLN A 94 -33.91 -0.81 3.87
CA GLN A 94 -33.35 -0.21 2.65
C GLN A 94 -31.97 -0.80 2.31
N THR A 95 -31.66 -0.86 1.02
CA THR A 95 -30.36 -1.23 0.47
C THR A 95 -29.76 -0.07 -0.31
N VAL A 96 -28.52 0.29 0.01
CA VAL A 96 -27.82 1.44 -0.59
C VAL A 96 -26.40 1.09 -1.04
N ASN A 97 -25.85 1.89 -1.95
CA ASN A 97 -24.46 1.82 -2.40
C ASN A 97 -23.79 3.18 -2.20
N PHE A 98 -22.46 3.18 -2.04
CA PHE A 98 -21.68 4.39 -1.87
C PHE A 98 -20.55 4.49 -2.88
N VAL A 99 -20.37 5.71 -3.37
CA VAL A 99 -19.16 6.14 -4.08
C VAL A 99 -18.57 7.33 -3.35
N SER A 100 -17.24 7.43 -3.36
CA SER A 100 -16.52 8.48 -2.67
C SER A 100 -15.32 8.96 -3.48
N TYR A 101 -14.95 10.22 -3.30
CA TYR A 101 -13.75 10.80 -3.90
C TYR A 101 -13.03 11.77 -2.97
N TYR A 102 -11.74 11.94 -3.22
CA TYR A 102 -10.87 12.94 -2.60
C TYR A 102 -10.13 13.73 -3.70
N PRO A 103 -9.83 15.02 -3.49
CA PRO A 103 -10.31 15.87 -2.39
C PRO A 103 -11.75 16.33 -2.63
N TYR A 104 -12.51 16.54 -1.55
CA TYR A 104 -13.86 17.10 -1.63
C TYR A 104 -13.86 18.46 -2.33
N SER A 105 -14.88 18.66 -3.18
CA SER A 105 -15.20 19.96 -3.74
C SER A 105 -16.69 20.23 -3.63
N ALA A 106 -17.07 21.32 -2.98
CA ALA A 106 -18.47 21.76 -2.89
C ALA A 106 -19.09 22.11 -4.25
N SER A 107 -18.26 22.42 -5.27
CA SER A 107 -18.73 22.73 -6.62
C SER A 107 -18.91 21.49 -7.50
N ALA A 108 -18.43 20.33 -7.07
CA ALA A 108 -18.60 19.09 -7.82
C ALA A 108 -20.05 18.62 -7.72
N THR A 109 -20.71 18.45 -8.87
CA THR A 109 -22.08 17.95 -8.96
C THR A 109 -22.08 16.56 -9.55
N THR A 110 -21.99 16.45 -10.88
CA THR A 110 -21.84 15.17 -11.59
C THR A 110 -20.38 14.79 -11.79
N ASN A 111 -19.52 15.80 -11.99
CA ASN A 111 -18.11 15.62 -12.27
C ASN A 111 -17.26 16.47 -11.34
N LEU A 112 -16.10 15.95 -10.96
CA LEU A 112 -14.99 16.68 -10.34
C LEU A 112 -14.07 17.21 -11.45
N ALA A 113 -13.87 18.52 -11.51
CA ALA A 113 -12.89 19.13 -12.39
C ALA A 113 -11.47 18.98 -11.82
N ILE A 114 -10.50 18.67 -12.67
CA ILE A 114 -9.10 18.45 -12.31
C ILE A 114 -8.23 19.32 -13.22
N ASP A 115 -7.41 20.18 -12.62
CA ASP A 115 -6.45 21.03 -13.32
C ASP A 115 -5.12 21.02 -12.56
N LEU A 116 -4.08 20.50 -13.21
CA LEU A 116 -2.74 20.38 -12.63
C LEU A 116 -1.79 21.50 -13.08
N THR A 117 -2.29 22.50 -13.82
CA THR A 117 -1.45 23.54 -14.45
C THR A 117 -0.66 24.36 -13.43
N ASN A 118 -1.23 24.63 -12.25
CA ASN A 118 -0.61 25.45 -11.20
C ASN A 118 -0.25 24.66 -9.95
N ASP A 119 -1.07 23.66 -9.59
CA ASP A 119 -0.96 22.95 -8.31
C ASP A 119 -1.00 21.44 -8.51
N GLN A 120 -0.33 20.72 -7.62
CA GLN A 120 -0.40 19.27 -7.57
C GLN A 120 -1.60 18.87 -6.71
N THR A 121 -2.48 18.06 -7.28
CA THR A 121 -3.60 17.48 -6.57
C THR A 121 -3.64 15.99 -6.86
N ASP A 122 -3.73 15.20 -5.80
CA ASP A 122 -3.95 13.77 -5.91
C ASP A 122 -5.44 13.48 -5.82
N VAL A 123 -5.95 12.74 -6.80
CA VAL A 123 -7.38 12.42 -6.90
C VAL A 123 -7.57 10.95 -6.62
N LEU A 124 -8.33 10.67 -5.56
CA LEU A 124 -8.65 9.32 -5.12
C LEU A 124 -10.12 9.02 -5.37
N TYR A 125 -10.43 7.75 -5.63
CA TYR A 125 -11.81 7.30 -5.83
C TYR A 125 -12.08 5.94 -5.19
N SER A 126 -13.29 5.77 -4.66
CA SER A 126 -13.77 4.53 -4.07
C SER A 126 -15.21 4.24 -4.49
N ASN A 127 -15.50 2.98 -4.83
CA ASN A 127 -16.83 2.49 -5.18
C ASN A 127 -17.09 1.05 -4.66
N ASN A 128 -16.33 0.62 -3.65
CA ASN A 128 -16.35 -0.76 -3.16
C ASN A 128 -17.61 -1.11 -2.34
N LEU A 129 -18.26 -0.10 -1.72
CA LEU A 129 -19.38 -0.31 -0.82
C LEU A 129 -20.71 -0.42 -1.59
N THR A 130 -21.12 -1.66 -1.86
CA THR A 130 -22.38 -1.98 -2.55
C THR A 130 -23.27 -2.86 -1.68
N GLY A 131 -24.59 -2.73 -1.84
CA GLY A 131 -25.55 -3.58 -1.14
C GLY A 131 -25.60 -3.40 0.38
N ILE A 132 -25.28 -2.21 0.88
CA ILE A 132 -25.24 -1.90 2.32
C ILE A 132 -26.66 -1.79 2.87
N LYS A 133 -26.94 -2.55 3.94
CA LYS A 133 -28.27 -2.63 4.59
C LYS A 133 -28.30 -2.12 6.02
N THR A 134 -27.13 -1.83 6.59
CA THR A 134 -26.98 -1.37 7.97
C THR A 134 -25.93 -0.27 8.04
N ALA A 135 -26.11 0.71 8.94
CA ALA A 135 -25.21 1.85 9.09
C ALA A 135 -23.80 1.46 9.56
N LYS A 136 -23.67 0.31 10.25
CA LYS A 136 -22.42 -0.32 10.68
C LYS A 136 -22.32 -1.73 10.09
N ALA A 137 -21.10 -2.25 9.98
CA ALA A 137 -20.86 -3.66 9.69
C ALA A 137 -21.37 -4.56 10.83
N ALA A 138 -21.49 -5.87 10.57
CA ALA A 138 -22.04 -6.84 11.53
C ALA A 138 -21.26 -6.92 12.86
N ASN A 139 -19.98 -6.54 12.85
CA ASN A 139 -19.11 -6.47 14.02
C ASN A 139 -19.15 -5.10 14.73
N GLY A 140 -20.05 -4.20 14.34
CA GLY A 140 -20.18 -2.85 14.89
C GLY A 140 -19.21 -1.81 14.32
N ALA A 141 -18.33 -2.20 13.38
CA ALA A 141 -17.37 -1.30 12.77
C ALA A 141 -17.99 -0.38 11.71
N ASN A 142 -17.27 0.72 11.40
CA ASN A 142 -17.58 1.54 10.23
C ASN A 142 -17.33 0.76 8.93
N HIS A 143 -18.16 1.00 7.91
CA HIS A 143 -17.86 0.52 6.57
C HIS A 143 -16.61 1.21 6.03
N VAL A 144 -15.75 0.47 5.33
CA VAL A 144 -14.42 0.94 4.92
C VAL A 144 -14.41 1.26 3.43
N LEU A 145 -14.06 2.49 3.09
CA LEU A 145 -13.80 2.95 1.73
C LEU A 145 -12.41 2.48 1.28
N GLN A 146 -12.36 1.82 0.13
CA GLN A 146 -11.11 1.43 -0.53
C GLN A 146 -10.81 2.42 -1.65
N PHE A 147 -9.86 3.33 -1.43
CA PHE A 147 -9.48 4.35 -2.40
C PHE A 147 -8.39 3.87 -3.36
N THR A 148 -8.49 4.29 -4.61
CA THR A 148 -7.49 4.10 -5.66
C THR A 148 -7.09 5.43 -6.28
N HIS A 149 -5.82 5.59 -6.69
CA HIS A 149 -5.35 6.79 -7.38
C HIS A 149 -5.87 6.84 -8.82
N LYS A 150 -6.41 8.01 -9.20
CA LYS A 150 -7.01 8.19 -10.53
C LYS A 150 -6.07 8.84 -11.53
N LEU A 151 -5.00 9.49 -11.08
CA LEU A 151 -4.06 10.17 -11.96
C LEU A 151 -2.88 9.27 -12.33
N ALA A 152 -1.89 9.77 -13.08
CA ALA A 152 -0.60 9.10 -13.28
C ALA A 152 0.54 9.81 -12.51
N LEU A 153 1.52 9.06 -12.04
CA LEU A 153 2.73 9.61 -11.40
C LEU A 153 3.90 9.43 -12.35
N VAL A 154 4.76 10.44 -12.45
CA VAL A 154 6.03 10.33 -13.19
C VAL A 154 7.20 10.52 -12.24
N SER A 155 8.19 9.65 -12.35
CA SER A 155 9.41 9.69 -11.54
C SER A 155 10.63 9.65 -12.45
N PHE A 156 11.39 10.73 -12.52
CA PHE A 156 12.61 10.79 -13.31
C PHE A 156 13.83 10.59 -12.41
N THR A 157 14.81 9.82 -12.85
CA THR A 157 16.14 9.76 -12.26
C THR A 157 17.14 10.36 -13.25
N MET A 158 18.16 11.07 -12.76
CA MET A 158 19.12 11.76 -13.62
C MET A 158 20.55 11.27 -13.36
N THR A 159 21.28 10.95 -14.42
CA THR A 159 22.72 10.64 -14.38
C THR A 159 23.51 11.50 -15.37
N GLY A 160 24.81 11.66 -15.13
CA GLY A 160 25.70 12.39 -16.04
C GLY A 160 25.66 13.92 -15.92
N LEU A 161 25.14 14.46 -14.82
CA LEU A 161 25.24 15.90 -14.54
C LEU A 161 26.71 16.32 -14.34
N PRO A 162 27.15 17.48 -14.88
CA PRO A 162 28.44 18.05 -14.55
C PRO A 162 28.60 18.28 -13.05
N ALA A 163 29.82 18.06 -12.53
CA ALA A 163 30.10 18.24 -11.12
C ALA A 163 29.70 19.66 -10.63
N GLY A 164 28.99 19.71 -9.51
CA GLY A 164 28.51 20.97 -8.91
C GLY A 164 27.29 21.61 -9.60
N THR A 165 26.71 20.98 -10.63
CA THR A 165 25.48 21.48 -11.26
C THR A 165 24.25 20.80 -10.70
N THR A 166 23.14 21.54 -10.64
CA THR A 166 21.83 21.05 -10.20
C THR A 166 20.77 21.39 -11.24
N ILE A 167 19.62 20.70 -11.17
CA ILE A 167 18.46 21.03 -11.98
C ILE A 167 17.76 22.23 -11.32
N THR A 168 17.59 23.33 -12.07
CA THR A 168 16.90 24.54 -11.61
C THR A 168 15.49 24.67 -12.16
N LEU A 169 15.22 23.98 -13.28
CA LEU A 169 13.88 23.85 -13.85
C LEU A 169 13.77 22.48 -14.51
N ALA A 170 12.61 21.86 -14.35
CA ALA A 170 12.20 20.67 -15.07
C ALA A 170 10.71 20.76 -15.41
N GLN A 171 10.35 20.40 -16.65
CA GLN A 171 8.97 20.44 -17.10
C GLN A 171 8.70 19.43 -18.22
N LEU A 172 7.45 19.00 -18.32
CA LEU A 172 6.91 18.31 -19.47
C LEU A 172 6.08 19.28 -20.31
N GLU A 173 6.44 19.48 -21.56
CA GLU A 173 5.69 20.31 -22.52
C GLU A 173 4.86 19.44 -23.45
N GLY A 174 3.72 19.97 -23.91
CA GLY A 174 2.88 19.29 -24.88
C GLY A 174 2.05 18.14 -24.29
N ILE A 175 1.79 18.15 -22.98
CA ILE A 175 0.99 17.13 -22.30
C ILE A 175 -0.41 17.65 -21.94
N VAL A 176 -1.37 16.74 -21.76
CA VAL A 176 -2.67 17.09 -21.16
C VAL A 176 -2.46 17.47 -19.70
N THR A 177 -3.03 18.59 -19.25
CA THR A 177 -2.97 19.05 -17.85
C THR A 177 -4.32 19.16 -17.16
N THR A 178 -5.42 18.93 -17.89
CA THR A 178 -6.79 18.98 -17.35
C THR A 178 -7.57 17.70 -17.61
N SER A 179 -8.44 17.34 -16.68
CA SER A 179 -9.37 16.21 -16.80
C SER A 179 -10.63 16.49 -15.98
N SER A 180 -11.66 15.68 -16.18
CA SER A 180 -12.82 15.64 -15.29
C SER A 180 -13.14 14.21 -14.91
N MET A 181 -13.35 13.95 -13.62
CA MET A 181 -13.77 12.65 -13.13
C MET A 181 -15.27 12.63 -12.88
N LYS A 182 -15.98 11.66 -13.45
CA LYS A 182 -17.39 11.43 -13.14
C LYS A 182 -17.53 10.81 -11.76
N ILE A 183 -18.29 11.45 -10.86
CA ILE A 183 -18.42 10.98 -9.46
C ILE A 183 -19.12 9.62 -9.39
N ALA A 184 -20.06 9.36 -10.30
CA ALA A 184 -20.87 8.13 -10.28
C ALA A 184 -20.05 6.84 -10.49
N ASP A 185 -18.95 6.89 -11.25
CA ASP A 185 -18.19 5.68 -11.64
C ASP A 185 -16.66 5.87 -11.65
N GLY A 186 -16.16 7.07 -11.36
CA GLY A 186 -14.74 7.39 -11.33
C GLY A 186 -14.10 7.46 -12.72
N THR A 187 -14.88 7.50 -13.80
CA THR A 187 -14.33 7.58 -15.17
C THR A 187 -13.72 8.96 -15.42
N LEU A 188 -12.50 8.99 -15.95
CA LEU A 188 -11.84 10.22 -16.37
C LEU A 188 -12.19 10.58 -17.82
N THR A 189 -12.48 11.85 -18.04
CA THR A 189 -12.61 12.47 -19.36
C THR A 189 -11.57 13.56 -19.48
N ASN A 190 -10.51 13.29 -20.23
CA ASN A 190 -9.40 14.21 -20.38
C ASN A 190 -9.74 15.38 -21.31
N GLY A 191 -9.18 16.55 -21.00
CA GLY A 191 -9.15 17.65 -21.94
C GLY A 191 -8.29 17.33 -23.17
N THR A 192 -8.52 18.09 -24.24
CA THR A 192 -7.74 17.97 -25.49
C THR A 192 -6.58 18.97 -25.56
N ALA A 193 -6.64 20.05 -24.77
CA ALA A 193 -5.60 21.06 -24.73
C ALA A 193 -4.29 20.47 -24.19
N LYS A 194 -3.19 20.86 -24.84
CA LYS A 194 -1.83 20.53 -24.41
C LYS A 194 -1.18 21.77 -23.80
N ALA A 195 -0.49 21.59 -22.69
CA ALA A 195 0.18 22.66 -21.98
C ALA A 195 1.53 22.19 -21.41
N THR A 196 2.16 23.06 -20.63
CA THR A 196 3.38 22.77 -19.89
C THR A 196 3.04 22.44 -18.45
N GLN A 197 3.53 21.29 -17.99
CA GLN A 197 3.47 20.89 -16.59
C GLN A 197 4.87 21.01 -15.98
N LYS A 198 4.99 21.79 -14.91
CA LYS A 198 6.22 21.82 -14.13
C LYS A 198 6.39 20.50 -13.39
N LEU A 199 7.59 19.94 -13.45
CA LEU A 199 7.99 18.79 -12.65
C LEU A 199 8.52 19.29 -11.31
N GLN A 200 8.23 18.51 -10.26
CA GLN A 200 8.68 18.78 -8.90
C GLN A 200 10.19 18.55 -8.81
N LEU A 201 10.85 19.41 -8.05
CA LEU A 201 12.28 19.30 -7.74
C LEU A 201 12.47 19.32 -6.23
N ALA A 202 13.31 18.43 -5.71
CA ALA A 202 13.76 18.41 -4.33
C ALA A 202 15.30 18.51 -4.30
N ALA A 203 15.82 19.54 -3.64
CA ALA A 203 17.27 19.80 -3.51
C ALA A 203 18.04 19.77 -4.86
N GLY A 204 17.42 20.26 -5.94
CA GLY A 204 18.03 20.31 -7.27
C GLY A 204 18.04 18.99 -8.04
N THR A 205 17.25 18.00 -7.59
CA THR A 205 16.99 16.72 -8.26
C THR A 205 15.50 16.55 -8.53
N PHE A 206 15.12 15.66 -9.44
CA PHE A 206 13.72 15.35 -9.71
C PHE A 206 13.02 14.80 -8.45
N ALA A 207 11.78 15.24 -8.23
CA ALA A 207 10.84 14.63 -7.31
C ALA A 207 9.62 14.08 -8.07
N PRO A 208 8.93 13.06 -7.54
CA PRO A 208 7.74 12.52 -8.18
C PRO A 208 6.69 13.61 -8.45
N THR A 209 6.08 13.56 -9.64
CA THR A 209 5.09 14.56 -10.08
C THR A 209 3.83 13.87 -10.58
N ILE A 210 2.68 14.32 -10.10
CA ILE A 210 1.35 13.91 -10.54
C ILE A 210 1.03 14.59 -11.86
N VAL A 211 0.52 13.81 -12.81
CA VAL A 211 0.15 14.23 -14.16
C VAL A 211 -1.16 13.58 -14.60
N ILE A 212 -1.83 14.17 -15.59
CA ILE A 212 -3.04 13.58 -16.17
C ILE A 212 -2.67 12.32 -16.97
N PRO A 213 -3.32 11.17 -16.72
CA PRO A 213 -3.08 9.94 -17.48
C PRO A 213 -3.58 10.11 -18.91
N ALA A 214 -2.66 10.20 -19.86
CA ALA A 214 -2.97 10.36 -21.28
C ALA A 214 -1.84 9.84 -22.15
N THR A 215 -2.14 9.57 -23.42
CA THR A 215 -1.12 9.41 -24.45
C THR A 215 -0.83 10.77 -25.10
N ASN A 216 0.43 11.19 -25.03
CA ASN A 216 0.89 12.48 -25.53
C ASN A 216 1.92 12.26 -26.63
N ALA A 217 1.56 12.58 -27.87
CA ALA A 217 2.50 12.57 -28.99
C ALA A 217 3.40 13.81 -28.92
N ASN A 218 4.69 13.63 -29.23
CA ASN A 218 5.69 14.72 -29.29
C ASN A 218 5.82 15.54 -27.99
N ALA A 219 5.50 14.96 -26.83
CA ALA A 219 5.73 15.59 -25.54
C ALA A 219 7.24 15.82 -25.32
N LYS A 220 7.63 16.86 -24.60
CA LYS A 220 9.04 17.16 -24.35
C LYS A 220 9.37 17.22 -22.88
N LEU A 221 10.39 16.48 -22.46
CA LEU A 221 11.08 16.78 -21.20
C LEU A 221 12.04 17.94 -21.47
N VAL A 222 11.91 19.02 -20.72
CA VAL A 222 12.81 20.17 -20.76
C VAL A 222 13.41 20.37 -19.37
N ILE A 223 14.74 20.46 -19.31
CA ILE A 223 15.47 20.76 -18.08
C ILE A 223 16.41 21.95 -18.28
N LYS A 224 16.57 22.75 -17.22
CA LYS A 224 17.60 23.80 -17.14
C LYS A 224 18.50 23.55 -15.95
N LEU A 225 19.81 23.63 -16.16
CA LEU A 225 20.80 23.46 -15.10
C LEU A 225 21.21 24.80 -14.47
N SER A 226 21.83 24.74 -13.30
CA SER A 226 22.33 25.91 -12.57
C SER A 226 23.42 26.69 -13.31
N ASP A 227 24.10 26.06 -14.29
CA ASP A 227 25.06 26.72 -15.18
C ASP A 227 24.40 27.50 -16.34
N GLY A 228 23.06 27.53 -16.38
CA GLY A 228 22.26 28.23 -17.39
C GLY A 228 21.96 27.41 -18.64
N LYS A 229 22.59 26.24 -18.83
CA LYS A 229 22.34 25.39 -20.01
C LYS A 229 20.96 24.72 -19.91
N SER A 230 20.32 24.57 -21.07
CA SER A 230 19.02 23.92 -21.19
C SER A 230 19.12 22.72 -22.13
N TYR A 231 18.40 21.66 -21.80
CA TYR A 231 18.35 20.42 -22.57
C TYR A 231 16.90 20.00 -22.76
N SER A 232 16.64 19.33 -23.89
CA SER A 232 15.31 18.80 -24.17
C SER A 232 15.36 17.43 -24.83
N TYR A 233 14.37 16.60 -24.52
CA TYR A 233 14.15 15.29 -25.12
C TYR A 233 12.69 15.21 -25.56
N THR A 234 12.46 14.81 -26.81
CA THR A 234 11.11 14.65 -27.35
C THR A 234 10.71 13.18 -27.31
N PHE A 235 9.63 12.88 -26.60
CA PHE A 235 8.96 11.59 -26.66
C PHE A 235 8.13 11.52 -27.94
N ALA A 236 8.39 10.54 -28.80
CA ALA A 236 7.53 10.28 -29.96
C ALA A 236 6.09 10.00 -29.51
N SER A 237 5.94 9.20 -28.46
CA SER A 237 4.68 8.92 -27.78
C SER A 237 4.94 8.67 -26.29
N LEU A 238 4.39 9.50 -25.42
CA LEU A 238 4.44 9.35 -23.96
C LEU A 238 3.06 8.87 -23.46
N ALA A 239 2.95 7.58 -23.18
CA ALA A 239 1.71 6.96 -22.70
C ALA A 239 1.72 6.83 -21.17
N LEU A 240 0.88 7.62 -20.50
CA LEU A 240 0.76 7.65 -19.04
C LEU A 240 -0.57 7.02 -18.64
N GLN A 241 -0.51 6.11 -17.67
CA GLN A 241 -1.62 5.25 -17.27
C GLN A 241 -2.14 5.66 -15.88
N SER A 242 -3.47 5.68 -15.74
CA SER A 242 -4.16 5.93 -14.47
C SER A 242 -3.71 4.92 -13.43
N GLY A 243 -3.50 5.39 -12.19
CA GLY A 243 -3.11 4.54 -11.08
C GLY A 243 -1.76 3.86 -11.32
N LYS A 244 -0.84 4.44 -12.11
CA LYS A 244 0.53 3.93 -12.32
C LYS A 244 1.60 5.00 -12.09
N ASN A 245 2.77 4.57 -11.59
CA ASN A 245 4.00 5.33 -11.55
C ASN A 245 4.90 4.95 -12.73
N HIS A 246 5.17 5.92 -13.59
CA HIS A 246 6.02 5.80 -14.77
C HIS A 246 7.41 6.32 -14.42
N LYS A 247 8.35 5.40 -14.25
CA LYS A 247 9.74 5.72 -13.93
C LYS A 247 10.56 5.87 -15.20
N PHE A 248 11.38 6.91 -15.28
CA PHE A 248 12.23 7.18 -16.43
C PHE A 248 13.67 7.45 -15.98
N ASN A 249 14.64 6.81 -16.64
CA ASN A 249 16.05 7.13 -16.43
C ASN A 249 16.49 8.13 -17.49
N VAL A 250 17.00 9.27 -17.03
CA VAL A 250 17.52 10.36 -17.87
C VAL A 250 19.03 10.38 -17.75
N THR A 251 19.72 10.45 -18.87
CA THR A 251 21.19 10.54 -18.91
C THR A 251 21.59 11.76 -19.73
N LEU A 252 22.49 12.59 -19.17
CA LEU A 252 23.21 13.62 -19.92
C LEU A 252 24.59 13.09 -20.30
N ALA A 253 24.85 12.91 -21.59
CA ALA A 253 26.14 12.49 -22.11
C ALA A 253 26.47 13.25 -23.39
N SER A 254 27.73 13.69 -23.52
CA SER A 254 28.21 14.40 -24.71
C SER A 254 27.36 15.62 -25.13
N GLY A 255 26.76 16.31 -24.14
CA GLY A 255 25.93 17.50 -24.39
C GLY A 255 24.50 17.21 -24.85
N ALA A 256 24.06 15.95 -24.85
CA ALA A 256 22.70 15.54 -25.20
C ALA A 256 22.04 14.79 -24.05
N ILE A 257 20.73 14.96 -23.89
CA ILE A 257 19.95 14.13 -22.97
C ILE A 257 19.28 12.97 -23.72
N THR A 258 19.33 11.80 -23.11
CA THR A 258 18.60 10.60 -23.55
C THR A 258 17.68 10.15 -22.43
N VAL A 259 16.50 9.64 -22.80
CA VAL A 259 15.55 9.05 -21.85
C VAL A 259 15.35 7.60 -22.21
N ASP A 260 15.55 6.72 -21.23
CA ASP A 260 15.27 5.31 -21.36
C ASP A 260 13.82 5.01 -20.98
N GLN A 261 13.01 4.72 -22.00
CA GLN A 261 11.61 4.31 -21.85
C GLN A 261 11.46 2.79 -21.68
N VAL A 262 12.47 2.00 -22.03
CA VAL A 262 12.39 0.53 -22.07
C VAL A 262 12.77 -0.07 -20.73
N ASN A 263 13.79 0.49 -20.05
CA ASN A 263 14.07 0.19 -18.64
C ASN A 263 13.24 1.04 -17.67
N GLY A 264 12.41 1.94 -18.21
CA GLY A 264 11.45 2.72 -17.44
C GLY A 264 10.38 1.82 -16.84
N GLN A 265 10.40 1.63 -15.53
CA GLN A 265 9.46 0.75 -14.83
C GLN A 265 8.09 1.41 -14.74
N ILE A 266 7.05 0.70 -15.17
CA ILE A 266 5.66 1.06 -14.88
C ILE A 266 5.24 0.19 -13.70
N THR A 267 5.00 0.81 -12.55
CA THR A 267 4.50 0.12 -11.36
C THR A 267 3.12 0.66 -11.01
N ASP A 268 2.35 -0.12 -10.25
CA ASP A 268 1.10 0.36 -9.69
C ASP A 268 1.35 1.59 -8.82
N TRP A 269 0.48 2.58 -8.99
CA TRP A 269 0.31 3.72 -8.11
C TRP A 269 -0.90 3.42 -7.21
N ASP A 270 -0.95 2.22 -6.66
CA ASP A 270 -1.92 1.74 -5.67
C ASP A 270 -1.25 0.57 -4.91
N VAL A 271 -1.23 0.59 -3.58
CA VAL A 271 -2.23 -0.02 -2.68
C VAL A 271 -2.39 -1.52 -2.94
N VAL A 272 -1.63 -2.30 -2.19
CA VAL A 272 -1.78 -3.75 -2.03
C VAL A 272 -3.14 -4.03 -1.38
N ASP A 273 -3.89 -4.96 -1.95
CA ASP A 273 -5.22 -5.36 -1.50
C ASP A 273 -5.18 -5.80 -0.03
N GLY A 274 -5.54 -4.88 0.87
CA GLY A 274 -5.65 -5.15 2.30
C GLY A 274 -6.99 -5.82 2.57
N GLY A 275 -6.97 -7.13 2.82
CA GLY A 275 -8.14 -7.87 3.27
C GLY A 275 -8.88 -7.16 4.40
N ASN A 276 -10.22 -7.29 4.43
CA ASN A 276 -11.14 -6.59 5.34
C ASN A 276 -10.55 -6.29 6.73
N VAL A 277 -10.17 -5.03 6.96
CA VAL A 277 -9.76 -4.52 8.26
C VAL A 277 -10.98 -3.96 8.98
N THR A 278 -11.18 -4.39 10.21
CA THR A 278 -12.23 -3.90 11.10
C THR A 278 -11.78 -2.59 11.74
N VAL A 279 -12.49 -1.49 11.49
CA VAL A 279 -12.26 -0.19 12.17
C VAL A 279 -13.10 -0.13 13.44
N VAL A 280 -12.46 -0.23 14.61
CA VAL A 280 -13.11 0.03 15.91
C VAL A 280 -12.93 1.52 16.25
N PRO A 281 -13.99 2.27 16.61
CA PRO A 281 -13.86 3.65 17.03
C PRO A 281 -13.19 3.71 18.42
N ASP A 282 -12.15 4.54 18.57
CA ASP A 282 -11.66 4.94 19.89
C ASP A 282 -12.49 6.14 20.39
N ASN A 283 -13.16 5.94 21.52
CA ASN A 283 -13.97 6.93 22.24
C ASN A 283 -13.20 7.54 23.43
N THR A 284 -11.88 7.72 23.34
CA THR A 284 -11.13 8.39 24.41
C THR A 284 -10.31 9.57 23.90
N GLY A 285 -10.73 10.77 24.31
CA GLY A 285 -10.03 12.02 24.03
C GLY A 285 -8.64 12.07 24.67
N GLY A 286 -7.68 12.48 23.84
CA GLY A 286 -6.47 13.23 24.16
C GLY A 286 -5.71 12.95 25.46
N VAL A 287 -4.50 12.42 25.32
CA VAL A 287 -3.25 13.10 25.72
C VAL A 287 -2.07 12.56 24.90
N THR A 288 -1.32 13.45 24.25
CA THR A 288 -0.07 13.16 23.54
C THR A 288 1.12 13.11 24.52
N PRO A 289 1.91 12.02 24.57
CA PRO A 289 3.33 12.10 24.93
C PRO A 289 4.15 12.61 23.73
N PRO A 290 5.32 13.23 23.96
CA PRO A 290 6.11 13.85 22.90
C PRO A 290 6.59 12.80 21.87
N PRO A 291 6.68 13.17 20.59
CA PRO A 291 7.06 12.24 19.53
C PRO A 291 8.52 11.83 19.71
N THR A 292 8.72 10.55 20.00
CA THR A 292 9.99 9.91 19.66
C THR A 292 10.00 9.74 18.14
N PRO A 293 11.08 10.09 17.42
CA PRO A 293 11.11 9.96 15.97
C PRO A 293 10.93 8.49 15.59
N GLN A 294 9.77 8.14 15.04
CA GLN A 294 9.54 6.84 14.45
C GLN A 294 9.95 6.89 12.97
N PRO A 295 10.87 6.03 12.51
CA PRO A 295 11.39 6.06 11.15
C PRO A 295 10.31 5.76 10.10
N GLN A 296 10.40 6.50 8.99
CA GLN A 296 9.51 6.55 7.83
C GLN A 296 9.52 5.21 7.03
N PRO A 297 8.41 4.79 6.38
CA PRO A 297 8.36 3.58 5.57
C PRO A 297 9.05 3.83 4.23
N GLY A 298 10.32 3.48 4.13
CA GLY A 298 11.11 3.54 2.89
C GLY A 298 12.38 2.69 2.91
N ASN A 299 12.60 1.89 3.96
CA ASN A 299 13.80 1.10 4.18
C ASN A 299 13.43 -0.26 4.78
N ALA A 300 12.67 -1.10 4.05
CA ALA A 300 12.66 -2.51 4.39
C ALA A 300 14.09 -3.01 4.13
N GLU A 301 14.84 -3.14 5.20
CA GLU A 301 16.26 -3.37 5.13
C GLU A 301 16.48 -4.81 4.67
N LEU A 302 17.31 -5.06 3.66
CA LEU A 302 17.62 -6.43 3.25
C LEU A 302 18.13 -7.21 4.47
N LEU A 303 17.60 -8.41 4.70
CA LEU A 303 17.98 -9.19 5.87
C LEU A 303 19.48 -9.54 5.84
N PHE A 304 20.02 -9.77 4.64
CA PHE A 304 21.44 -10.00 4.35
C PHE A 304 21.77 -9.50 2.92
N PRO A 305 23.05 -9.32 2.55
CA PRO A 305 23.42 -8.91 1.20
C PRO A 305 22.86 -9.83 0.09
N GLY A 306 22.19 -9.25 -0.91
CA GLY A 306 21.56 -9.99 -2.01
C GLY A 306 20.30 -10.77 -1.62
N ALA A 307 19.64 -10.42 -0.52
CA ALA A 307 18.42 -11.07 -0.03
C ALA A 307 17.18 -10.86 -0.92
N ASP A 308 17.25 -9.92 -1.87
CA ASP A 308 16.33 -9.67 -2.98
C ASP A 308 16.75 -10.37 -4.28
N PHE A 309 17.83 -11.14 -4.26
CA PHE A 309 18.36 -11.89 -5.41
C PHE A 309 18.78 -11.08 -6.64
N GLU A 310 18.74 -9.74 -6.58
CA GLU A 310 19.23 -8.87 -7.66
C GLU A 310 20.75 -8.99 -7.84
N ASP A 311 21.45 -9.13 -6.73
CA ASP A 311 22.86 -9.54 -6.67
C ASP A 311 22.99 -10.97 -6.12
N PHE A 312 22.83 -11.95 -7.01
CA PHE A 312 22.95 -13.36 -6.67
C PHE A 312 24.38 -13.77 -6.24
N ALA A 313 25.40 -12.99 -6.59
CA ALA A 313 26.76 -13.22 -6.14
C ALA A 313 26.91 -12.79 -4.67
N ALA A 314 26.37 -11.62 -4.29
CA ALA A 314 26.28 -11.19 -2.89
C ALA A 314 25.50 -12.21 -2.05
N PHE A 315 24.34 -12.68 -2.53
CA PHE A 315 23.56 -13.75 -1.88
C PHE A 315 24.42 -14.98 -1.61
N LYS A 316 25.06 -15.55 -2.64
CA LYS A 316 25.95 -16.72 -2.47
C LYS A 316 27.09 -16.43 -1.51
N GLY A 317 27.59 -15.19 -1.50
CA GLY A 317 28.58 -14.69 -0.56
C GLY A 317 28.14 -14.75 0.90
N THR A 318 26.85 -14.75 1.20
CA THR A 318 26.32 -14.88 2.58
C THR A 318 26.19 -16.32 3.07
N LEU A 319 26.26 -17.31 2.19
CA LEU A 319 25.94 -18.69 2.56
C LEU A 319 26.99 -19.30 3.49
N ASN A 320 26.53 -20.21 4.35
CA ASN A 320 27.42 -21.05 5.13
C ASN A 320 28.08 -22.15 4.26
N LYS A 321 28.92 -22.97 4.86
CA LYS A 321 29.69 -24.03 4.17
C LYS A 321 28.86 -25.06 3.41
N PHE A 322 27.55 -25.17 3.67
CA PHE A 322 26.67 -26.10 2.97
C PHE A 322 26.11 -25.55 1.65
N GLY A 323 26.24 -24.25 1.41
CA GLY A 323 25.90 -23.61 0.14
C GLY A 323 24.41 -23.65 -0.21
N LEU A 324 24.15 -23.51 -1.51
CA LEU A 324 22.80 -23.55 -2.11
C LEU A 324 22.57 -24.92 -2.74
N LYS A 325 21.37 -25.48 -2.57
CA LYS A 325 20.99 -26.74 -3.22
C LYS A 325 20.90 -26.58 -4.74
N ASN A 326 21.29 -27.61 -5.48
CA ASN A 326 21.38 -27.59 -6.95
C ASN A 326 20.03 -27.38 -7.68
N TYR A 327 18.92 -27.71 -7.02
CA TYR A 327 17.57 -27.47 -7.52
C TYR A 327 17.06 -26.05 -7.21
N ALA A 328 17.89 -25.20 -6.59
CA ALA A 328 17.60 -23.81 -6.31
C ALA A 328 18.55 -22.93 -7.13
N THR A 329 18.00 -22.14 -8.06
CA THR A 329 18.77 -21.38 -9.04
C THR A 329 18.26 -19.94 -9.16
N GLU A 330 19.12 -19.04 -9.64
CA GLU A 330 18.69 -17.70 -10.06
C GLU A 330 17.71 -17.81 -11.22
N ALA A 331 16.60 -17.06 -11.16
CA ALA A 331 15.64 -16.93 -12.24
C ALA A 331 15.48 -15.47 -12.64
N ALA A 332 16.19 -15.06 -13.70
CA ALA A 332 16.12 -13.71 -14.23
C ALA A 332 14.77 -13.45 -14.92
N GLY A 333 14.19 -12.27 -14.70
CA GLY A 333 12.91 -11.86 -15.29
C GLY A 333 11.68 -12.50 -14.64
N ALA A 334 11.87 -13.38 -13.66
CA ALA A 334 10.80 -14.11 -12.98
C ALA A 334 10.54 -13.60 -11.55
N GLY A 335 11.36 -12.67 -11.06
CA GLY A 335 11.19 -12.00 -9.78
C GLY A 335 10.08 -10.97 -9.78
N ARG A 336 9.85 -10.36 -8.62
CA ARG A 336 8.84 -9.31 -8.44
C ARG A 336 9.17 -8.15 -9.36
N ASN A 337 8.15 -7.61 -10.02
CA ASN A 337 8.34 -6.53 -11.01
C ASN A 337 9.27 -6.92 -12.19
N GLY A 338 9.38 -8.21 -12.52
CA GLY A 338 10.24 -8.69 -13.62
C GLY A 338 11.74 -8.69 -13.27
N SER A 339 12.06 -8.65 -11.97
CA SER A 339 13.43 -8.71 -11.46
C SER A 339 13.96 -10.16 -11.42
N LYS A 340 15.01 -10.42 -10.64
CA LYS A 340 15.50 -11.78 -10.39
C LYS A 340 14.82 -12.36 -9.15
N ALA A 341 14.73 -13.68 -9.08
CA ALA A 341 14.29 -14.38 -7.88
C ALA A 341 15.08 -15.67 -7.66
N LEU A 342 14.98 -16.24 -6.46
CA LEU A 342 15.39 -17.62 -6.22
C LEU A 342 14.29 -18.57 -6.66
N HIS A 343 14.59 -19.45 -7.61
CA HIS A 343 13.67 -20.47 -8.09
C HIS A 343 14.05 -21.85 -7.54
N ILE A 344 13.15 -22.44 -6.76
CA ILE A 344 13.24 -23.80 -6.24
C ILE A 344 12.44 -24.71 -7.18
N LYS A 345 13.14 -25.46 -8.03
CA LYS A 345 12.53 -26.35 -9.02
C LYS A 345 13.13 -27.76 -8.97
N GLY A 346 12.37 -28.72 -8.48
CA GLY A 346 12.79 -30.12 -8.43
C GLY A 346 12.04 -30.98 -7.41
N THR A 347 12.58 -32.15 -7.11
CA THR A 347 12.00 -33.09 -6.13
C THR A 347 13.05 -33.44 -5.07
N PRO A 348 13.15 -32.67 -3.97
CA PRO A 348 14.09 -32.93 -2.89
C PRO A 348 13.89 -34.34 -2.31
N LYS A 349 15.00 -35.07 -2.13
CA LYS A 349 14.97 -36.43 -1.58
C LYS A 349 14.82 -36.44 -0.05
N ASP A 350 15.27 -35.38 0.60
CA ASP A 350 15.26 -35.20 2.04
C ASP A 350 14.66 -33.85 2.44
N ASN A 351 14.42 -33.68 3.74
CA ASN A 351 13.99 -32.39 4.29
C ASN A 351 15.21 -31.48 4.35
N ASP A 352 15.47 -30.81 3.23
CA ASP A 352 16.70 -30.11 2.97
C ASP A 352 16.71 -28.70 3.56
N TYR A 353 17.91 -28.24 3.91
CA TYR A 353 18.23 -26.82 3.99
C TYR A 353 18.51 -26.37 2.56
N VAL A 354 17.59 -25.59 1.96
CA VAL A 354 17.80 -25.05 0.61
C VAL A 354 19.02 -24.14 0.61
N PHE A 355 19.07 -23.26 1.61
CA PHE A 355 20.23 -22.46 1.95
C PHE A 355 20.20 -22.09 3.44
N THR A 356 21.34 -21.60 3.94
CA THR A 356 21.44 -20.92 5.23
C THR A 356 22.33 -19.70 5.06
N ALA A 357 21.73 -18.53 5.17
CA ALA A 357 22.46 -17.27 5.14
C ALA A 357 23.10 -17.01 6.51
N THR A 358 24.27 -16.38 6.51
CA THR A 358 24.99 -16.01 7.73
C THR A 358 25.09 -14.50 7.87
N ASN A 359 25.08 -14.03 9.12
CA ASN A 359 25.41 -12.64 9.42
C ASN A 359 26.93 -12.51 9.47
N LYS A 360 27.57 -12.29 8.31
CA LYS A 360 29.03 -12.12 8.21
C LYS A 360 29.48 -10.72 8.61
N GLU A 361 28.60 -9.73 8.44
CA GLU A 361 28.92 -8.31 8.60
C GLU A 361 28.71 -7.80 10.03
N GLY A 362 28.23 -8.65 10.94
CA GLY A 362 27.99 -8.24 12.32
C GLY A 362 26.76 -7.34 12.47
N LYS A 363 25.83 -7.41 11.51
CA LYS A 363 24.64 -6.55 11.46
C LYS A 363 23.81 -6.71 12.73
N ASP A 364 23.42 -5.59 13.33
CA ASP A 364 22.55 -5.58 14.49
C ASP A 364 21.08 -5.52 14.06
N PHE A 365 20.24 -6.31 14.72
CA PHE A 365 18.81 -6.40 14.46
C PHE A 365 17.96 -6.02 15.69
N ASN A 366 18.56 -5.33 16.65
CA ASN A 366 17.85 -4.83 17.82
C ASN A 366 16.64 -3.96 17.43
N GLY A 367 15.50 -4.22 18.08
CA GLY A 367 14.26 -3.48 17.86
C GLY A 367 13.47 -3.89 16.61
N LYS A 368 14.01 -4.78 15.77
CA LYS A 368 13.28 -5.34 14.63
C LYS A 368 12.20 -6.30 15.12
N THR A 369 11.06 -6.29 14.47
CA THR A 369 9.86 -7.04 14.87
C THR A 369 9.39 -8.01 13.81
N LYS A 370 9.80 -7.85 12.54
CA LYS A 370 9.35 -8.74 11.46
C LYS A 370 10.46 -9.03 10.46
N ILE A 371 10.47 -10.25 9.95
CA ILE A 371 11.17 -10.60 8.70
C ILE A 371 10.10 -10.90 7.66
N THR A 372 10.21 -10.32 6.46
CA THR A 372 9.25 -10.54 5.38
C THR A 372 9.93 -11.00 4.10
N PHE A 373 9.22 -11.77 3.29
CA PHE A 373 9.64 -12.19 1.96
C PHE A 373 8.41 -12.58 1.15
N TYR A 374 8.59 -12.82 -0.15
CA TYR A 374 7.49 -13.14 -1.05
C TYR A 374 7.72 -14.49 -1.71
N ILE A 375 6.63 -15.19 -1.98
CA ILE A 375 6.64 -16.48 -2.68
C ILE A 375 5.65 -16.49 -3.84
N LYS A 376 5.96 -17.23 -4.90
CA LYS A 376 5.06 -17.46 -6.05
C LYS A 376 5.30 -18.85 -6.61
N GLY A 377 4.25 -19.58 -6.99
CA GLY A 377 4.34 -20.93 -7.54
C GLY A 377 3.53 -21.96 -6.75
N THR A 378 3.79 -23.24 -7.02
CA THR A 378 2.95 -24.34 -6.54
C THR A 378 3.75 -25.50 -5.97
N VAL A 379 3.31 -26.02 -4.83
CA VAL A 379 3.85 -27.21 -4.16
C VAL A 379 2.70 -28.00 -3.54
N THR A 380 2.47 -29.22 -4.00
CA THR A 380 1.39 -30.06 -3.46
C THR A 380 1.90 -30.98 -2.36
N GLY A 381 1.23 -31.00 -1.20
CA GLY A 381 1.48 -31.95 -0.11
C GLY A 381 2.72 -31.69 0.75
N LYS A 382 3.45 -30.59 0.51
CA LYS A 382 4.52 -30.08 1.39
C LYS A 382 4.51 -28.54 1.46
N SER A 383 5.24 -28.00 2.42
CA SER A 383 5.42 -26.56 2.62
C SER A 383 6.82 -26.21 3.14
N LEU A 384 7.11 -24.92 3.24
CA LEU A 384 8.37 -24.36 3.74
C LEU A 384 8.45 -24.38 5.27
N SER A 385 9.67 -24.48 5.77
CA SER A 385 10.01 -24.28 7.18
C SER A 385 11.25 -23.40 7.30
N PHE A 386 11.35 -22.63 8.38
CA PHE A 386 12.41 -21.65 8.58
C PHE A 386 13.05 -21.81 9.95
N ASN A 387 14.37 -21.63 9.99
CA ASN A 387 15.11 -21.54 11.25
C ASN A 387 15.69 -20.14 11.37
N LEU A 388 15.29 -19.40 12.40
CA LEU A 388 15.91 -18.12 12.77
C LEU A 388 16.85 -18.36 13.95
N TYR A 389 18.12 -18.03 13.77
CA TYR A 389 19.14 -18.30 14.77
C TYR A 389 19.25 -17.13 15.76
N PRO A 390 19.21 -17.40 17.07
CA PRO A 390 19.30 -16.35 18.08
C PRO A 390 20.74 -15.98 18.41
N GLU A 391 20.93 -14.77 18.93
CA GLU A 391 22.10 -14.43 19.74
C GLU A 391 21.97 -15.04 21.14
N ASP A 392 20.81 -14.85 21.81
CA ASP A 392 20.53 -15.45 23.11
C ASP A 392 20.06 -16.90 22.96
N LYS A 393 20.91 -17.83 23.38
CA LYS A 393 20.69 -19.28 23.33
C LYS A 393 19.88 -19.83 24.51
N THR A 394 19.33 -18.97 25.37
CA THR A 394 18.60 -19.36 26.58
C THR A 394 17.09 -19.12 26.48
N ALA A 395 16.60 -18.48 25.41
CA ALA A 395 15.18 -18.23 25.20
C ALA A 395 14.36 -19.55 25.26
N PRO A 396 13.20 -19.54 25.97
CA PRO A 396 12.45 -20.75 26.31
C PRO A 396 11.71 -21.41 25.13
N ASP A 397 11.51 -20.67 24.04
CA ASP A 397 10.82 -21.09 22.82
C ASP A 397 11.76 -21.55 21.70
N LEU A 398 13.05 -21.71 22.01
CA LEU A 398 14.03 -22.27 21.06
C LEU A 398 13.82 -23.77 20.88
N PHE A 399 13.80 -24.21 19.63
CA PHE A 399 14.00 -25.62 19.32
C PHE A 399 15.47 -25.99 19.54
N VAL A 400 15.70 -27.13 20.19
CA VAL A 400 17.04 -27.66 20.45
C VAL A 400 17.22 -28.97 19.69
N THR A 401 18.19 -29.01 18.77
CA THR A 401 18.52 -30.25 18.05
C THR A 401 19.24 -31.24 18.97
N LYS A 402 19.31 -32.51 18.55
CA LYS A 402 20.13 -33.53 19.24
C LYS A 402 21.61 -33.16 19.36
N LYS A 403 22.10 -32.27 18.48
CA LYS A 403 23.49 -31.78 18.48
C LYS A 403 23.67 -30.49 19.28
N GLY A 404 22.63 -30.02 19.97
CA GLY A 404 22.66 -28.81 20.79
C GLY A 404 22.51 -27.49 20.02
N GLU A 405 22.27 -27.53 18.71
CA GLU A 405 21.94 -26.33 17.93
C GLU A 405 20.58 -25.79 18.36
N LYS A 406 20.48 -24.46 18.48
CA LYS A 406 19.27 -23.77 18.94
C LYS A 406 18.80 -22.73 17.93
N TYR A 407 17.50 -22.71 17.65
CA TYR A 407 16.89 -21.74 16.74
C TYR A 407 15.38 -21.62 17.00
N TYR A 408 14.81 -20.46 16.67
CA TYR A 408 13.35 -20.34 16.55
C TYR A 408 12.91 -21.01 15.27
N THR A 409 11.80 -21.74 15.34
CA THR A 409 11.26 -22.43 14.18
C THR A 409 10.00 -21.74 13.69
N TYR A 410 9.83 -21.62 12.38
CA TYR A 410 8.59 -21.15 11.77
C TYR A 410 8.18 -22.12 10.67
N ASN A 411 6.88 -22.35 10.48
CA ASN A 411 6.36 -23.28 9.49
C ASN A 411 5.28 -22.59 8.68
N LEU A 412 5.40 -22.61 7.35
CA LEU A 412 4.49 -21.89 6.45
C LEU A 412 3.09 -22.52 6.40
N GLY A 413 3.01 -23.86 6.39
CA GLY A 413 1.73 -24.55 6.35
C GLY A 413 1.03 -24.43 4.99
N VAL A 414 -0.28 -24.18 4.99
CA VAL A 414 -1.09 -24.07 3.76
C VAL A 414 -1.12 -22.62 3.30
N VAL A 415 -0.80 -22.38 2.03
CA VAL A 415 -0.93 -21.09 1.35
C VAL A 415 -1.84 -21.27 0.13
N ASN A 416 -2.86 -20.42 0.01
CA ASN A 416 -3.78 -20.36 -1.12
C ASN A 416 -4.01 -18.89 -1.49
N ASP A 417 -3.04 -18.28 -2.18
CA ASP A 417 -3.07 -16.87 -2.64
C ASP A 417 -3.32 -15.83 -1.54
N ALA A 418 -3.03 -16.17 -0.28
CA ALA A 418 -3.25 -15.33 0.87
C ALA A 418 -1.95 -15.16 1.66
N GLU A 419 -1.72 -13.95 2.17
CA GLU A 419 -0.55 -13.66 3.01
C GLU A 419 -0.48 -14.60 4.23
N ALA A 420 0.75 -14.98 4.61
CA ALA A 420 0.99 -15.87 5.72
C ALA A 420 1.74 -15.14 6.84
N ASN A 421 1.15 -15.10 8.04
CA ASN A 421 1.78 -14.56 9.24
C ASN A 421 2.14 -15.70 10.19
N LEU A 422 3.43 -15.85 10.48
CA LEU A 422 3.99 -17.00 11.16
C LEU A 422 4.50 -16.59 12.53
N SER A 423 4.11 -17.36 13.55
CA SER A 423 4.67 -17.30 14.88
C SER A 423 5.64 -18.46 15.13
N VAL A 424 6.42 -18.36 16.21
CA VAL A 424 7.36 -19.41 16.60
C VAL A 424 6.61 -20.72 16.87
N ALA A 425 7.07 -21.78 16.22
CA ALA A 425 6.58 -23.13 16.36
C ALA A 425 7.55 -23.99 17.17
N LYS A 426 7.04 -25.08 17.75
CA LYS A 426 7.81 -25.99 18.60
C LYS A 426 8.95 -26.70 17.88
N ASN A 427 8.77 -27.04 16.60
CA ASN A 427 9.74 -27.76 15.78
C ASN A 427 9.44 -27.61 14.29
N ASN A 428 10.39 -28.01 13.43
CA ASN A 428 10.23 -27.94 11.98
C ASN A 428 9.13 -28.90 11.52
N GLN A 429 8.18 -28.37 10.76
CA GLN A 429 7.10 -29.10 10.12
C GLN A 429 7.09 -28.76 8.64
N TYR A 430 6.75 -29.74 7.80
CA TYR A 430 6.71 -29.58 6.34
C TYR A 430 5.34 -29.91 5.77
N ASN A 431 4.33 -30.02 6.65
CA ASN A 431 2.97 -30.34 6.29
C ASN A 431 2.32 -29.07 5.69
N GLY A 432 1.55 -29.24 4.63
CA GLY A 432 0.86 -28.14 3.97
C GLY A 432 0.81 -28.32 2.45
N SER A 433 0.47 -27.25 1.77
CA SER A 433 0.53 -27.11 0.31
C SER A 433 0.63 -25.62 0.01
N ILE A 434 1.32 -25.28 -1.07
CA ILE A 434 1.49 -23.90 -1.52
C ILE A 434 0.81 -23.77 -2.87
N THR A 435 -0.16 -22.88 -2.96
CA THR A 435 -0.74 -22.37 -4.19
C THR A 435 -0.62 -20.85 -4.13
N ALA A 436 0.33 -20.30 -4.87
CA ALA A 436 0.57 -18.86 -4.98
C ALA A 436 0.62 -18.52 -6.48
N THR A 437 -0.56 -18.32 -7.07
CA THR A 437 -0.74 -17.90 -8.48
C THR A 437 -0.15 -16.52 -8.74
N ASP A 438 -0.06 -15.68 -7.70
CA ASP A 438 0.76 -14.47 -7.70
C ASP A 438 1.66 -14.37 -6.45
N TRP A 439 2.41 -13.27 -6.34
CA TRP A 439 3.31 -13.02 -5.22
C TRP A 439 2.59 -12.86 -3.89
N VAL A 440 2.74 -13.86 -3.03
CA VAL A 440 2.19 -13.90 -1.68
C VAL A 440 3.26 -13.48 -0.68
N LYS A 441 2.93 -12.51 0.19
CA LYS A 441 3.80 -12.09 1.29
C LYS A 441 3.78 -13.12 2.43
N VAL A 442 4.95 -13.40 2.98
CA VAL A 442 5.14 -14.20 4.18
C VAL A 442 5.85 -13.35 5.23
N THR A 443 5.30 -13.30 6.43
CA THR A 443 5.81 -12.53 7.57
C THR A 443 6.14 -13.46 8.72
N LEU A 444 7.37 -13.42 9.20
CA LEU A 444 7.83 -14.05 10.42
C LEU A 444 7.76 -13.01 11.55
N ASP A 445 6.93 -13.24 12.56
CA ASP A 445 6.90 -12.41 13.76
C ASP A 445 8.12 -12.73 14.64
N ILE A 446 9.02 -11.77 14.75
CA ILE A 446 10.25 -11.86 15.56
C ILE A 446 10.20 -10.91 16.77
N THR A 447 9.01 -10.43 17.15
CA THR A 447 8.84 -9.48 18.25
C THR A 447 9.44 -10.02 19.55
N GLY A 448 10.38 -9.26 20.12
CA GLY A 448 11.06 -9.64 21.35
C GLY A 448 11.98 -10.86 21.22
N ARG A 449 12.39 -11.23 20.00
CA ARG A 449 13.32 -12.33 19.75
C ARG A 449 14.73 -11.80 19.53
N SER A 450 15.71 -12.41 20.19
CA SER A 450 17.12 -12.14 19.90
C SER A 450 17.50 -12.73 18.53
N ILE A 451 18.33 -12.04 17.75
CA ILE A 451 18.75 -12.51 16.41
C ILE A 451 20.27 -12.56 16.36
N ALA A 452 20.81 -13.59 15.72
CA ALA A 452 22.24 -13.81 15.63
C ALA A 452 22.98 -12.61 14.99
N LYS A 453 23.91 -12.04 15.76
CA LYS A 453 24.85 -11.01 15.29
C LYS A 453 26.05 -11.59 14.53
N SER A 454 26.24 -12.91 14.56
CA SER A 454 27.29 -13.60 13.81
C SER A 454 26.92 -15.05 13.53
N GLY A 455 27.53 -15.65 12.50
CA GLY A 455 27.26 -17.04 12.14
C GLY A 455 25.91 -17.22 11.43
N ASN A 456 25.30 -18.40 11.54
CA ASN A 456 24.00 -18.66 10.89
C ASN A 456 22.96 -17.64 11.33
N LEU A 457 22.23 -17.08 10.38
CA LEU A 457 21.20 -16.06 10.59
C LEU A 457 19.81 -16.64 10.36
N ILE A 458 19.56 -17.10 9.14
CA ILE A 458 18.29 -17.69 8.74
C ILE A 458 18.50 -18.86 7.79
N ALA A 459 17.70 -19.91 7.92
CA ALA A 459 17.66 -21.02 6.98
C ALA A 459 16.26 -21.21 6.39
N PHE A 460 16.22 -21.43 5.08
CA PHE A 460 15.02 -21.80 4.34
C PHE A 460 15.06 -23.30 4.05
N LYS A 461 13.99 -24.01 4.39
CA LYS A 461 13.94 -25.47 4.33
C LYS A 461 12.71 -25.95 3.57
N VAL A 462 12.86 -27.08 2.88
CA VAL A 462 11.83 -27.71 2.05
C VAL A 462 11.49 -29.11 2.55
N GLY A 463 10.27 -29.54 2.30
CA GLY A 463 9.80 -30.90 2.54
C GLY A 463 10.14 -31.86 1.40
N LYS A 464 10.48 -33.10 1.75
CA LYS A 464 10.87 -34.14 0.80
C LYS A 464 9.74 -34.76 0.00
N GLY A 465 10.10 -35.36 -1.14
CA GLY A 465 9.30 -36.36 -1.83
C GLY A 465 8.13 -35.83 -2.66
N VAL A 466 8.09 -34.53 -2.95
CA VAL A 466 7.10 -33.90 -3.84
C VAL A 466 7.77 -32.96 -4.82
N ALA A 467 7.09 -32.62 -5.90
CA ALA A 467 7.55 -31.62 -6.85
C ALA A 467 7.44 -30.21 -6.24
N TRP A 468 8.51 -29.44 -6.41
CA TRP A 468 8.60 -28.03 -6.08
C TRP A 468 8.73 -27.24 -7.38
N ASP A 469 7.94 -26.19 -7.52
CA ASP A 469 8.11 -25.12 -8.50
C ASP A 469 7.70 -23.82 -7.80
N LEU A 470 8.66 -23.20 -7.11
CA LEU A 470 8.42 -22.08 -6.20
C LEU A 470 9.52 -21.02 -6.32
N TYR A 471 9.10 -19.78 -6.54
CA TYR A 471 9.93 -18.58 -6.50
C TYR A 471 9.90 -17.97 -5.10
N ILE A 472 11.03 -17.43 -4.66
CA ILE A 472 11.19 -16.67 -3.41
C ILE A 472 11.90 -15.37 -3.75
N ASP A 473 11.44 -14.26 -3.15
CA ASP A 473 11.97 -12.93 -3.41
C ASP A 473 11.90 -11.97 -2.21
N ASP A 474 12.66 -10.88 -2.26
CA ASP A 474 12.63 -9.73 -1.34
C ASP A 474 12.69 -10.07 0.17
N ILE A 475 13.73 -10.78 0.62
CA ILE A 475 13.86 -11.12 2.05
C ILE A 475 14.37 -9.90 2.84
N THR A 476 13.50 -9.30 3.64
CA THR A 476 13.71 -8.04 4.34
C THR A 476 13.46 -8.15 5.85
N ILE A 477 13.93 -7.18 6.62
CA ILE A 477 13.71 -7.06 8.06
C ILE A 477 13.31 -5.64 8.46
N GLU A 478 12.31 -5.51 9.33
CA GLU A 478 11.75 -4.24 9.81
C GLU A 478 11.56 -4.19 11.32
#